data_AF-A0AAP4VMI4-F1
#
_entry.id   AF-A0AAP4VMI4-F1
#
_cell.length_a   1.000
_cell.length_b   1.000
_cell.length_c   1.000
_cell.angle_alpha   90.00
_cell.angle_beta   90.00
_cell.angle_gamma   90.00
#
_symmetry.space_group_name_H-M   'P 1'
#
loop_
_entity.id
_entity.type
_entity.pdbx_description
1 polymer ?
#
loop_
_entity_poly.entity_id
_entity_poly.type
_entity_poly.pdbx_seq_one_letter_code
_entity_poly.pdbx_strand_id
1 'polypeptide(L)'
;MFRLTLMSASMFKFAAAFDRRVNDLVRGIASWNVMLVFSIVFMLGFYLILGSGVYEEHAKFMLLENGGFTALQVYRDQVIAHRLPLQAFMLESITGHGYAAGSTMLGLGLWMTFVVAPLVASIIFLARFEVRMTQRARIRQRLNKILANV
;
A
#
# COMPACT_ATOMS: atom_id res chain seq x y z
N MET A 1 -27.97 31.22 -27.23
CA MET A 1 -26.55 31.59 -26.98
C MET A 1 -26.17 31.69 -25.50
N PHE A 2 -27.02 32.20 -24.61
CA PHE A 2 -26.70 32.43 -23.18
C PHE A 2 -26.54 31.18 -22.28
N ARG A 3 -27.14 30.03 -22.63
CA ARG A 3 -27.03 28.79 -21.83
C ARG A 3 -25.69 28.06 -22.00
N LEU A 4 -25.05 28.17 -23.16
CA LEU A 4 -23.75 27.51 -23.45
C LEU A 4 -22.59 28.18 -22.68
N THR A 5 -22.62 29.51 -22.51
CA THR A 5 -21.61 30.25 -21.75
C THR A 5 -21.69 30.00 -20.24
N LEU A 6 -22.92 29.92 -19.68
CA LEU A 6 -23.16 29.57 -18.27
C LEU A 6 -22.72 28.14 -17.93
N MET A 7 -22.93 27.18 -18.84
CA MET A 7 -22.50 25.80 -18.67
C MET A 7 -20.96 25.67 -18.71
N SER A 8 -20.27 26.52 -19.48
CA SER A 8 -18.81 26.59 -19.46
C SER A 8 -18.28 27.19 -18.16
N ALA A 9 -18.94 28.22 -17.61
CA ALA A 9 -18.52 28.90 -16.39
C ALA A 9 -18.70 28.04 -15.13
N SER A 10 -19.77 27.24 -15.06
CA SER A 10 -19.98 26.28 -13.98
C SER A 10 -18.98 25.12 -14.06
N MET A 11 -18.69 24.60 -15.25
CA MET A 11 -17.65 23.58 -15.46
C MET A 11 -16.26 24.09 -15.06
N PHE A 12 -15.92 25.34 -15.39
CA PHE A 12 -14.63 25.95 -15.01
C PHE A 12 -14.49 26.10 -13.49
N LYS A 13 -15.56 26.52 -12.79
CA LYS A 13 -15.58 26.61 -11.33
C LYS A 13 -15.46 25.24 -10.67
N PHE A 14 -16.12 24.23 -11.22
CA PHE A 14 -16.01 22.85 -10.74
C PHE A 14 -14.57 22.32 -10.90
N ALA A 15 -13.98 22.48 -12.08
CA ALA A 15 -12.60 22.09 -12.34
C ALA A 15 -11.61 22.79 -11.39
N ALA A 16 -11.78 24.10 -11.17
CA ALA A 16 -10.95 24.85 -10.24
C ALA A 16 -11.14 24.44 -8.77
N ALA A 17 -12.36 24.08 -8.37
CA ALA A 17 -12.63 23.57 -7.02
C ALA A 17 -12.03 22.18 -6.80
N PHE A 18 -12.16 21.29 -7.79
CA PHE A 18 -11.55 19.97 -7.79
C PHE A 18 -10.03 20.06 -7.71
N ASP A 19 -9.40 20.90 -8.53
CA ASP A 19 -7.96 21.11 -8.55
C ASP A 19 -7.42 21.64 -7.20
N ARG A 20 -8.16 22.51 -6.51
CA ARG A 20 -7.81 22.93 -5.15
C ARG A 20 -7.86 21.76 -4.17
N ARG A 21 -8.91 20.93 -4.22
CA ARG A 21 -9.06 19.77 -3.32
C ARG A 21 -7.94 18.74 -3.54
N VAL A 22 -7.59 18.46 -4.79
CA VAL A 22 -6.48 17.57 -5.12
C VAL A 22 -5.16 18.16 -4.61
N ASN A 23 -4.91 19.45 -4.83
CA ASN A 23 -3.71 20.11 -4.31
C ASN A 23 -3.61 20.09 -2.77
N ASP A 24 -4.73 20.26 -2.06
CA ASP A 24 -4.76 20.17 -0.60
C ASP A 24 -4.46 18.74 -0.13
N LEU A 25 -5.00 17.73 -0.80
CA LEU A 25 -4.71 16.32 -0.53
C LEU A 25 -3.23 15.98 -0.77
N VAL A 26 -2.65 16.43 -1.88
CA VAL A 26 -1.22 16.24 -2.19
C VAL A 26 -0.34 16.90 -1.14
N ARG A 27 -0.68 18.11 -0.67
CA ARG A 27 0.04 18.78 0.42
C ARG A 27 -0.10 18.03 1.74
N GLY A 28 -1.30 17.52 2.04
CA GLY A 28 -1.55 16.68 3.20
C GLY A 28 -0.66 15.44 3.19
N ILE A 29 -0.66 14.68 2.09
CA ILE A 29 0.19 13.49 1.93
C ILE A 29 1.68 13.85 2.02
N ALA A 30 2.11 14.93 1.37
CA ALA A 30 3.51 15.36 1.39
C ALA A 30 4.01 15.69 2.81
N SER A 31 3.11 16.14 3.70
CA SER A 31 3.41 16.44 5.10
C SER A 31 3.67 15.20 5.96
N TRP A 32 3.22 14.02 5.52
CA TRP A 32 3.38 12.79 6.30
C TRP A 32 4.85 12.40 6.43
N ASN A 33 5.22 11.84 7.58
CA ASN A 33 6.57 11.33 7.79
C ASN A 33 6.71 9.96 7.10
N VAL A 34 7.41 9.94 5.96
CA VAL A 34 7.66 8.72 5.15
C VAL A 34 8.19 7.58 6.00
N MET A 35 9.21 7.83 6.84
CA MET A 35 9.84 6.80 7.67
C MET A 35 8.84 6.22 8.67
N LEU A 36 8.04 7.07 9.30
CA LEU A 36 7.03 6.64 10.27
C LEU A 36 5.96 5.78 9.59
N VAL A 37 5.34 6.28 8.51
CA VAL A 37 4.27 5.56 7.81
C VAL A 37 4.78 4.24 7.23
N PHE A 38 5.97 4.26 6.63
CA PHE A 38 6.63 3.04 6.14
C PHE A 38 6.84 2.04 7.28
N SER A 39 7.39 2.49 8.42
CA SER A 39 7.72 1.62 9.54
C SER A 39 6.47 0.98 10.14
N ILE A 40 5.37 1.71 10.27
CA ILE A 40 4.10 1.16 10.80
C ILE A 40 3.60 0.03 9.90
N VAL A 41 3.51 0.27 8.58
CA VAL A 41 2.99 -0.72 7.63
C VAL A 41 3.93 -1.92 7.53
N PHE A 42 5.24 -1.66 7.48
CA PHE A 42 6.27 -2.69 7.42
C PHE A 42 6.24 -3.58 8.66
N MET A 43 6.20 -2.99 9.86
CA MET A 43 6.17 -3.74 11.11
C MET A 43 4.88 -4.53 11.24
N LEU A 44 3.74 -3.97 10.87
CA LEU A 44 2.47 -4.70 10.84
C LEU A 44 2.56 -5.94 9.94
N GLY A 45 3.07 -5.78 8.72
CA GLY A 45 3.29 -6.91 7.81
C GLY A 45 4.27 -7.94 8.39
N PHE A 46 5.36 -7.47 9.01
CA PHE A 46 6.36 -8.34 9.61
C PHE A 46 5.82 -9.14 10.79
N TYR A 47 4.98 -8.53 11.64
CA TYR A 47 4.29 -9.24 12.72
C TYR A 47 3.37 -10.34 12.20
N LEU A 48 2.68 -10.12 11.08
CA LEU A 48 1.86 -11.15 10.44
C LEU A 48 2.73 -12.30 9.92
N ILE A 49 3.88 -12.01 9.31
CA ILE A 49 4.84 -13.04 8.86
C ILE A 49 5.28 -13.90 10.05
N LEU A 50 5.73 -13.28 11.15
CA LEU A 50 6.18 -14.03 12.33
C LEU A 50 5.04 -14.84 12.97
N GLY A 51 3.89 -14.22 13.17
CA GLY A 51 2.74 -14.88 13.77
C GLY A 51 2.18 -16.02 12.90
N SER A 52 2.36 -15.97 11.58
CA SER A 52 1.99 -17.08 10.69
C SER A 52 2.77 -18.35 11.00
N GLY A 53 4.06 -18.22 11.32
CA GLY A 53 4.90 -19.36 11.72
C GLY A 53 4.46 -19.94 13.06
N VAL A 54 4.12 -19.09 14.03
CA VAL A 54 3.61 -19.52 15.34
C VAL A 54 2.27 -20.24 15.18
N TYR A 55 1.37 -19.70 14.35
CA TYR A 55 0.07 -20.31 14.08
C TYR A 55 0.20 -21.66 13.36
N GLU A 56 1.13 -21.76 12.41
CA GLU A 56 1.42 -23.01 11.69
C GLU A 56 1.91 -24.12 12.64
N GLU A 57 2.84 -23.81 13.55
CA GLU A 57 3.32 -24.78 14.55
C GLU A 57 2.22 -25.19 15.53
N HIS A 58 1.37 -24.23 15.94
CA HIS A 58 0.21 -24.54 16.77
C HIS A 58 -0.80 -25.45 16.05
N ALA A 59 -1.07 -25.21 14.77
CA ALA A 59 -1.95 -26.05 13.96
C ALA A 59 -1.39 -27.47 13.80
N LYS A 60 -0.08 -27.62 13.55
CA LYS A 60 0.58 -28.94 13.51
C LYS A 60 0.49 -29.68 14.84
N PHE A 61 0.67 -28.98 15.96
CA PHE A 61 0.52 -29.56 17.29
C PHE A 61 -0.91 -30.06 17.51
N MET A 62 -1.92 -29.24 17.19
CA MET A 62 -3.33 -29.62 17.29
C MET A 62 -3.70 -30.81 16.38
N LEU A 63 -3.11 -30.90 15.19
CA LEU A 63 -3.29 -32.06 14.30
C LEU A 63 -2.67 -33.33 14.88
N LEU A 64 -1.50 -33.21 15.52
CA LEU A 64 -0.85 -34.34 16.18
C LEU A 64 -1.64 -34.80 17.41
N GLU A 65 -2.15 -33.87 18.21
CA GLU A 65 -2.93 -34.16 19.42
C GLU A 65 -4.26 -34.83 19.10
N ASN A 66 -5.00 -34.31 18.11
CA ASN A 66 -6.36 -34.77 17.79
C ASN A 66 -6.42 -35.88 16.73
N GLY A 67 -5.48 -35.89 15.79
CA GLY A 67 -5.48 -36.78 14.62
C GLY A 67 -4.26 -37.70 14.53
N GLY A 68 -3.32 -37.59 15.47
CA GLY A 68 -2.10 -38.39 15.50
C GLY A 68 -1.15 -38.11 14.33
N PHE A 69 -0.15 -38.99 14.18
CA PHE A 69 0.87 -38.84 13.13
C PHE A 69 0.31 -38.92 11.71
N THR A 70 -0.75 -39.68 11.48
CA THR A 70 -1.35 -39.84 10.15
C THR A 70 -1.96 -38.52 9.65
N ALA A 71 -2.69 -37.79 10.51
CA ALA A 71 -3.26 -36.50 10.13
C ALA A 71 -2.16 -35.46 9.81
N LEU A 72 -1.08 -35.46 10.59
CA LEU A 72 0.07 -34.58 10.35
C LEU A 72 0.78 -34.92 9.02
N GLN A 73 0.90 -36.21 8.67
CA GLN A 73 1.48 -36.64 7.40
C GLN A 73 0.61 -36.22 6.20
N VAL A 74 -0.70 -36.45 6.26
CA VAL A 74 -1.63 -36.04 5.20
C VAL A 74 -1.59 -34.52 4.99
N TYR A 75 -1.59 -33.75 6.07
CA TYR A 75 -1.44 -32.31 6.01
C TYR A 75 -0.12 -31.88 5.34
N ARG A 76 0.99 -32.49 5.76
CA ARG A 76 2.31 -32.23 5.17
C ARG A 76 2.34 -32.53 3.67
N ASP A 77 1.76 -33.64 3.24
CA ASP A 77 1.73 -34.05 1.84
C ASP A 77 0.88 -33.10 1.00
N GLN A 78 -0.25 -32.61 1.53
CA GLN A 78 -1.07 -31.57 0.88
C GLN A 78 -0.28 -30.26 0.69
N VAL A 79 0.42 -29.80 1.72
CA VAL A 79 1.24 -28.57 1.64
C VAL A 79 2.41 -28.74 0.67
N ILE A 80 3.04 -29.92 0.62
CA ILE A 80 4.13 -30.21 -0.32
C ILE A 80 3.62 -30.30 -1.77
N ALA A 81 2.47 -30.93 -1.98
CA ALA A 81 1.85 -31.06 -3.29
C ALA A 81 1.44 -29.68 -3.85
N HIS A 82 0.99 -28.76 -2.99
CA HIS A 82 0.62 -27.39 -3.36
C HIS A 82 1.75 -26.38 -3.19
N ARG A 83 2.98 -26.76 -3.56
CA ARG A 83 4.11 -25.83 -3.56
C ARG A 83 4.00 -24.86 -4.72
N LEU A 84 3.62 -23.63 -4.39
CA LEU A 84 3.54 -22.54 -5.33
C LEU A 84 4.84 -21.71 -5.36
N PRO A 85 5.19 -21.10 -6.51
CA PRO A 85 6.18 -20.04 -6.53
C PRO A 85 5.68 -18.85 -5.69
N LEU A 86 6.61 -18.09 -5.10
CA LEU A 86 6.31 -17.00 -4.14
C LEU A 86 5.21 -16.05 -4.62
N GLN A 87 5.24 -15.66 -5.89
CA GLN A 87 4.24 -14.75 -6.47
C GLN A 87 2.82 -15.35 -6.49
N ALA A 88 2.68 -16.63 -6.85
CA ALA A 88 1.40 -17.32 -6.85
C ALA A 88 0.93 -17.59 -5.42
N PHE A 89 1.87 -17.94 -4.53
CA PHE A 89 1.59 -18.06 -3.10
C PHE A 89 1.06 -16.75 -2.51
N MET A 90 1.70 -15.61 -2.81
CA MET A 90 1.25 -14.29 -2.34
C MET A 90 -0.15 -13.94 -2.84
N LEU A 91 -0.53 -14.38 -4.04
CA LEU A 91 -1.88 -14.17 -4.56
C LEU A 91 -2.91 -15.10 -3.90
N GLU A 92 -2.63 -16.39 -3.88
CA GLU A 92 -3.54 -17.42 -3.36
C GLU A 92 -3.75 -17.35 -1.84
N SER A 93 -2.74 -16.88 -1.12
CA SER A 93 -2.84 -16.62 0.31
C SER A 93 -3.85 -15.51 0.62
N ILE A 94 -3.94 -14.45 -0.18
CA ILE A 94 -4.96 -13.40 0.01
C ILE A 94 -6.35 -13.90 -0.35
N THR A 95 -6.46 -14.77 -1.35
CA THR A 95 -7.75 -15.34 -1.77
C THR A 95 -8.21 -16.50 -0.90
N GLY A 96 -7.39 -16.95 0.08
CA GLY A 96 -7.74 -18.02 1.02
C GLY A 96 -7.62 -19.43 0.45
N HIS A 97 -6.86 -19.63 -0.63
CA HIS A 97 -6.70 -20.93 -1.29
C HIS A 97 -5.40 -21.66 -0.89
N GLY A 98 -4.63 -21.11 0.04
CA GLY A 98 -3.44 -21.78 0.55
C GLY A 98 -3.80 -22.95 1.48
N TYR A 99 -3.11 -24.09 1.30
CA TYR A 99 -3.30 -25.28 2.14
C TYR A 99 -2.56 -25.22 3.48
N ALA A 100 -1.55 -24.34 3.62
CA ALA A 100 -0.88 -24.13 4.90
C ALA A 100 -1.79 -23.32 5.84
N ALA A 101 -1.83 -23.66 7.13
CA ALA A 101 -2.80 -23.07 8.06
C ALA A 101 -2.52 -21.58 8.26
N GLY A 102 -1.24 -21.21 8.31
CA GLY A 102 -0.77 -19.83 8.36
C GLY A 102 -0.68 -19.14 7.00
N SER A 103 -1.11 -19.76 5.88
CA SER A 103 -0.84 -19.23 4.53
C SER A 103 -1.40 -17.83 4.32
N THR A 104 -2.64 -17.58 4.75
CA THR A 104 -3.32 -16.29 4.58
C THR A 104 -2.60 -15.19 5.35
N MET A 105 -2.18 -15.48 6.58
CA MET A 105 -1.48 -14.54 7.44
C MET A 105 -0.07 -14.24 6.91
N LEU A 106 0.65 -15.26 6.44
CA LEU A 106 1.94 -15.10 5.79
C LEU A 106 1.81 -14.25 4.51
N GLY A 107 0.80 -14.54 3.69
CA GLY A 107 0.48 -13.80 2.48
C GLY A 107 0.22 -12.32 2.70
N LEU A 108 -0.70 -12.00 3.61
CA LEU A 108 -1.00 -10.63 4.00
C LEU A 108 0.24 -9.92 4.55
N GLY A 109 1.04 -10.61 5.35
CA GLY A 109 2.30 -10.10 5.86
C GLY A 109 3.27 -9.74 4.74
N LEU A 110 3.49 -10.64 3.78
CA LEU A 110 4.36 -10.40 2.62
C LEU A 110 3.87 -9.24 1.75
N TRP A 111 2.56 -9.13 1.50
CA TRP A 111 1.99 -8.00 0.75
C TRP A 111 2.19 -6.68 1.48
N MET A 112 1.91 -6.63 2.78
CA MET A 112 2.09 -5.43 3.57
C MET A 112 3.55 -4.97 3.58
N THR A 113 4.48 -5.89 3.80
CA THR A 113 5.91 -5.60 3.94
C THR A 113 6.57 -5.24 2.60
N PHE A 114 6.31 -6.01 1.53
CA PHE A 114 7.06 -5.89 0.27
C PHE A 114 6.32 -5.14 -0.83
N VAL A 115 5.01 -4.91 -0.69
CA VAL A 115 4.22 -4.19 -1.71
C VAL A 115 3.63 -2.91 -1.13
N VAL A 116 2.85 -2.99 -0.06
CA VAL A 116 2.11 -1.83 0.48
C VAL A 116 3.06 -0.81 1.11
N ALA A 117 3.98 -1.23 1.97
CA ALA A 117 4.94 -0.32 2.60
C ALA A 117 5.77 0.49 1.57
N PRO A 118 6.43 -0.13 0.56
CA PRO A 118 7.14 0.64 -0.46
C PRO A 118 6.22 1.46 -1.36
N LEU A 119 5.01 0.99 -1.67
CA LEU A 119 4.04 1.76 -2.45
C LEU A 119 3.64 3.05 -1.72
N VAL A 120 3.33 2.96 -0.42
CA VAL A 120 2.97 4.13 0.40
C VAL A 120 4.15 5.12 0.49
N ALA A 121 5.37 4.62 0.71
CA ALA A 121 6.56 5.47 0.71
C ALA A 121 6.75 6.19 -0.64
N SER A 122 6.51 5.47 -1.75
CA SER A 122 6.61 6.02 -3.11
C SER A 122 5.58 7.12 -3.36
N ILE A 123 4.33 6.92 -2.92
CA ILE A 123 3.25 7.93 -3.04
C ILE A 123 3.62 9.20 -2.26
N ILE A 124 4.11 9.07 -1.02
CA ILE A 124 4.52 10.23 -0.23
C ILE A 124 5.72 10.93 -0.87
N PHE A 125 6.68 10.18 -1.41
CA PHE A 125 7.83 10.75 -2.11
C PHE A 125 7.41 11.54 -3.36
N LEU A 126 6.50 10.99 -4.17
CA LEU A 126 5.92 11.68 -5.32
C LEU A 126 5.17 12.95 -4.91
N ALA A 127 4.33 12.88 -3.87
CA ALA A 127 3.63 14.06 -3.36
C ALA A 127 4.60 15.16 -2.90
N ARG A 128 5.68 14.79 -2.21
CA ARG A 128 6.75 15.73 -1.82
C ARG A 128 7.48 16.32 -3.01
N PHE A 129 7.72 15.52 -4.05
CA PHE A 129 8.35 15.97 -5.27
C PHE A 129 7.50 17.04 -5.97
N GLU A 130 6.20 16.79 -6.14
CA GLU A 130 5.25 17.74 -6.73
C GLU A 130 5.17 19.07 -5.98
N VAL A 131 5.09 19.01 -4.64
CA VAL A 131 5.06 20.22 -3.80
C VAL A 131 6.34 21.04 -3.97
N ARG A 132 7.51 20.41 -3.99
CA ARG A 132 8.81 21.07 -4.20
C ARG A 132 8.91 21.71 -5.58
N MET A 133 8.47 21.02 -6.63
CA MET A 133 8.48 21.55 -8.01
C MET A 133 7.58 22.79 -8.12
N THR A 134 6.38 22.74 -7.55
CA THR A 134 5.44 23.86 -7.54
C THR A 134 5.96 25.06 -6.74
N GLN A 135 6.67 24.83 -5.63
CA GLN A 135 7.32 25.91 -4.88
C GLN A 135 8.46 26.55 -5.67
N ARG A 136 9.30 25.75 -6.34
CA ARG A 136 10.40 26.25 -7.19
C ARG A 136 9.87 27.11 -8.34
N ALA A 137 8.79 26.69 -9.00
CA ALA A 137 8.16 27.46 -10.07
C ALA A 137 7.66 28.82 -9.56
N ARG A 138 6.99 28.86 -8.40
CA ARG A 138 6.52 30.11 -7.77
C ARG A 138 7.67 31.05 -7.39
N ILE A 139 8.78 30.51 -6.87
CA ILE A 139 9.96 31.31 -6.54
C ILE A 139 10.58 31.92 -7.81
N ARG A 140 10.76 31.12 -8.87
CA ARG A 140 11.26 31.61 -10.16
C ARG A 140 10.40 32.73 -10.74
N GLN A 141 9.07 32.58 -10.71
CA GLN A 141 8.15 33.62 -11.17
C GLN A 141 8.27 34.92 -10.35
N ARG A 142 8.42 34.81 -9.02
CA ARG A 142 8.61 36.00 -8.16
C ARG A 142 9.93 36.71 -8.46
N LEU A 143 11.02 35.95 -8.64
CA LEU A 143 12.33 36.50 -8.99
C LEU A 143 12.29 37.22 -10.34
N ASN A 144 11.69 36.61 -11.36
CA ASN A 144 11.57 37.25 -12.68
C ASN A 144 10.76 38.56 -12.63
N LYS A 145 9.73 38.65 -11.78
CA LYS A 145 8.97 39.90 -11.59
C LYS A 145 9.79 40.99 -10.89
N ILE A 146 10.62 40.62 -9.93
CA ILE A 146 11.50 41.58 -9.24
C ILE A 146 12.55 42.10 -10.23
N LEU A 147 13.18 41.21 -11.00
CA LEU A 147 14.19 41.58 -11.99
C LEU A 147 13.64 42.41 -13.15
N ALA A 148 12.37 42.25 -13.52
CA ALA A 148 11.74 43.04 -14.57
C ALA A 148 11.34 44.46 -14.12
N ASN A 149 11.33 44.72 -12.80
CA ASN A 149 10.98 46.01 -12.21
C ASN A 149 12.22 46.82 -11.74
N VAL A 150 13.43 46.30 -12.00
CA VAL A 150 14.73 46.95 -11.75
C VAL A 150 15.32 47.33 -13.10
#